data_AF-A0A1B6J717-F1
#
_entry.id   AF-A0A1B6J717-F1
#
_cell.length_a   1.000
_cell.length_b   1.000
_cell.length_c   1.000
_cell.angle_alpha   90.00
_cell.angle_beta   90.00
_cell.angle_gamma   90.00
#
_symmetry.space_group_name_H-M   'P 1'
#
loop_
_entity.id
_entity.type
_entity.pdbx_description
1 polymer ?
#
loop_
_entity_poly.entity_id
_entity_poly.type
_entity_poly.pdbx_seq_one_letter_code
_entity_poly.pdbx_strand_id
1 'polypeptide(L)'
;MKAKGELKEYEVIGRKLPTEKEKTTPLYKMRIFAPDAIVAKSRFWYFLRQLKKFKKSTGEIVSLKQIPEKSPIKIKNFGIWLRYDSRSGTHNMYREYRDLSVSGAVTQCYRDMGARHRARAHSIQIIKVEIVKAANCRRPLVKQFHDAKIKFPLPKRIQRTNTMPRFSVRKPRTYFL
;
A
#
# COMPACT_ATOMS: atom_id res chain seq x y z
N MET A 1 -8.58 2.48 10.47
CA MET A 1 -8.53 1.31 9.55
C MET A 1 -7.51 0.31 10.06
N LYS A 2 -7.82 -0.99 9.96
CA LYS A 2 -6.86 -2.09 10.17
C LYS A 2 -6.39 -2.57 8.79
N ALA A 3 -5.08 -2.62 8.56
CA ALA A 3 -4.52 -3.18 7.32
C ALA A 3 -4.48 -4.71 7.44
N LYS A 4 -5.62 -5.36 7.20
CA LYS A 4 -5.74 -6.83 7.23
C LYS A 4 -5.48 -7.38 5.83
N GLY A 5 -4.62 -8.38 5.73
CA GLY A 5 -4.32 -9.06 4.47
C GLY A 5 -3.61 -8.15 3.47
N GLU A 6 -3.89 -8.38 2.19
CA GLU A 6 -3.48 -7.51 1.10
C GLU A 6 -4.53 -6.44 0.86
N LEU A 7 -4.09 -5.20 0.72
CA LEU A 7 -4.99 -4.10 0.40
C LEU A 7 -5.44 -4.18 -1.06
N LYS A 8 -6.58 -3.57 -1.35
CA LYS A 8 -7.10 -3.39 -2.69
C LYS A 8 -7.18 -1.90 -3.00
N GLU A 9 -7.03 -1.56 -4.27
CA GLU A 9 -7.16 -0.19 -4.74
C GLU A 9 -8.62 0.08 -5.17
N TYR A 10 -9.21 1.14 -4.64
CA TYR A 10 -10.55 1.59 -4.95
C TYR A 10 -10.54 3.01 -5.50
N GLU A 11 -11.24 3.22 -6.61
CA GLU A 11 -11.72 4.53 -7.03
C GLU A 11 -13.00 4.84 -6.25
N VAL A 12 -13.00 5.94 -5.49
CA VAL A 12 -14.20 6.42 -4.82
C VAL A 12 -14.48 7.84 -5.29
N ILE A 13 -15.69 8.04 -5.81
CA ILE A 13 -16.18 9.33 -6.28
C ILE A 13 -17.36 9.74 -5.42
N GLY A 14 -17.33 10.95 -4.87
CA GLY A 14 -18.40 11.50 -4.05
C GLY A 14 -18.60 12.98 -4.27
N ARG A 15 -19.78 13.47 -3.87
CA ARG A 15 -20.18 14.88 -3.98
C ARG A 15 -21.04 15.29 -2.80
N LYS A 16 -21.30 16.59 -2.68
CA LYS A 16 -22.33 17.14 -1.80
C LYS A 16 -23.71 16.78 -2.34
N LEU A 17 -24.68 16.52 -1.45
CA LEU A 17 -26.07 16.38 -1.88
C LEU A 17 -26.51 17.68 -2.57
N PRO A 18 -27.05 17.61 -3.80
CA PRO A 18 -27.61 18.77 -4.48
C PRO A 18 -28.69 19.43 -3.61
N THR A 19 -28.69 20.76 -3.57
CA THR A 19 -29.74 21.54 -2.91
C THR A 19 -30.42 22.44 -3.92
N GLU A 20 -31.59 23.00 -3.61
CA GLU A 20 -32.28 23.93 -4.52
C GLU A 20 -31.41 25.12 -4.92
N LYS A 21 -30.56 25.58 -4.00
CA LYS A 21 -29.59 26.67 -4.22
C LYS A 21 -28.38 26.25 -5.06
N GLU A 22 -28.00 24.97 -5.02
CA GLU A 22 -26.80 24.43 -5.68
C GLU A 22 -27.14 23.07 -6.30
N LYS A 23 -27.72 23.08 -7.50
CA LYS A 23 -28.18 21.87 -8.20
C LYS A 23 -27.01 21.02 -8.73
N THR A 24 -25.90 21.65 -9.13
CA THR A 24 -24.72 20.96 -9.68
C THR A 24 -23.55 21.09 -8.73
N THR A 25 -23.27 20.03 -7.97
CA THR A 25 -22.17 19.98 -7.02
C THR A 25 -20.93 19.31 -7.64
N PRO A 26 -19.71 19.78 -7.34
CA PRO A 26 -18.49 19.20 -7.90
C PRO A 26 -18.25 17.77 -7.41
N LEU A 27 -17.76 16.92 -8.31
CA LEU A 27 -17.37 15.54 -8.03
C LEU A 27 -15.92 15.47 -7.57
N TYR A 28 -15.69 14.80 -6.44
CA TYR A 28 -14.36 14.55 -5.91
C TYR A 28 -14.00 13.08 -6.06
N LYS A 29 -12.84 12.81 -6.67
CA LYS A 29 -12.31 11.48 -6.89
C LYS A 29 -11.09 11.23 -6.00
N MET A 30 -11.04 10.07 -5.34
CA MET A 30 -9.87 9.61 -4.60
C MET A 30 -9.54 8.15 -4.95
N ARG A 31 -8.23 7.86 -4.94
CA ARG A 31 -7.71 6.48 -4.92
C ARG A 31 -7.52 6.07 -3.46
N ILE A 32 -8.28 5.08 -3.01
CA ILE A 32 -8.28 4.63 -1.62
C ILE A 32 -7.76 3.19 -1.55
N PHE A 33 -6.78 2.95 -0.68
CA PHE A 33 -6.27 1.61 -0.41
C PHE A 33 -6.94 1.06 0.85
N ALA A 34 -7.68 -0.03 0.71
CA ALA A 34 -8.46 -0.62 1.79
C ALA A 34 -8.62 -2.14 1.61
N PRO A 35 -8.89 -2.91 2.69
CA PRO A 35 -9.14 -4.35 2.57
C PRO A 35 -10.44 -4.67 1.81
N ASP A 36 -11.46 -3.81 1.96
CA ASP A 36 -12.79 -3.97 1.39
C ASP A 36 -13.42 -2.62 1.03
N ALA A 37 -14.55 -2.67 0.34
CA ALA A 37 -15.29 -1.50 -0.12
C ALA A 37 -15.87 -0.66 1.04
N ILE A 38 -16.24 -1.27 2.17
CA ILE A 38 -16.85 -0.57 3.30
C ILE A 38 -15.80 0.33 3.96
N VAL A 39 -14.61 -0.20 4.19
CA VAL A 39 -13.46 0.54 4.70
C VAL A 39 -13.02 1.61 3.70
N ALA A 40 -13.10 1.34 2.39
CA ALA A 40 -12.82 2.34 1.37
C ALA A 40 -13.77 3.56 1.47
N LYS A 41 -15.09 3.33 1.59
CA LYS A 41 -16.07 4.41 1.82
C LYS A 41 -15.75 5.20 3.10
N SER A 42 -15.43 4.51 4.19
CA SER A 42 -15.08 5.14 5.46
C SER A 42 -13.84 6.05 5.34
N ARG A 43 -12.78 5.55 4.69
CA ARG A 43 -11.53 6.31 4.47
C ARG A 43 -11.71 7.47 3.51
N PHE A 44 -12.53 7.32 2.47
CA PHE A 44 -12.89 8.42 1.59
C PHE A 44 -13.49 9.60 2.37
N TRP A 45 -14.50 9.35 3.21
CA TRP A 45 -15.10 10.40 4.04
C TRP A 45 -14.12 11.01 5.04
N TYR A 46 -13.22 10.20 5.62
CA TYR A 46 -12.17 10.70 6.51
C TYR A 46 -11.28 11.75 5.82
N PHE A 47 -10.79 11.45 4.61
CA PHE A 47 -9.92 12.36 3.87
C PHE A 47 -10.70 13.55 3.30
N LEU A 48 -11.91 13.32 2.77
CA LEU A 48 -12.72 14.40 2.20
C LEU A 48 -13.13 15.44 3.27
N ARG A 49 -13.37 14.98 4.51
CA ARG A 49 -13.59 15.88 5.66
C ARG A 49 -12.39 16.78 5.93
N GLN A 50 -11.17 16.24 5.86
CA GLN A 50 -9.94 17.02 6.09
C GLN A 50 -9.69 18.04 4.98
N LEU A 51 -9.98 17.70 3.73
CA LEU A 51 -9.67 18.55 2.57
C LEU A 51 -10.76 19.59 2.26
N LYS A 52 -12.04 19.23 2.44
CA LYS A 52 -13.17 20.02 1.95
C LYS A 52 -14.30 20.19 2.99
N LYS A 53 -14.05 19.83 4.26
CA LYS A 53 -15.03 19.92 5.37
C LYS A 53 -16.37 19.21 5.11
N PHE A 54 -16.39 18.21 4.23
CA PHE A 54 -17.58 17.39 3.95
C PHE A 54 -17.85 16.34 5.02
N LYS A 55 -19.14 16.06 5.26
CA LYS A 55 -19.59 14.98 6.14
C LYS A 55 -20.39 13.97 5.32
N LYS A 56 -20.42 12.72 5.79
CA LYS A 56 -21.24 11.65 5.19
C LYS A 56 -22.74 12.00 5.18
N SER A 57 -23.22 12.78 6.16
CA SER A 57 -24.64 13.17 6.24
C SER A 57 -25.04 14.21 5.20
N THR A 58 -24.10 15.01 4.70
CA THR A 58 -24.36 16.12 3.76
C THR A 58 -23.87 15.82 2.34
N GLY A 59 -23.44 14.59 2.09
CA GLY A 59 -22.89 14.17 0.82
C GLY A 59 -23.20 12.72 0.53
N GLU A 60 -22.98 12.34 -0.72
CA GLU A 60 -23.20 10.99 -1.22
C GLU A 60 -21.97 10.47 -1.96
N ILE A 61 -21.79 9.15 -1.96
CA ILE A 61 -20.82 8.47 -2.81
C ILE A 61 -21.56 8.08 -4.08
N VAL A 62 -21.14 8.67 -5.19
CA VAL A 62 -21.74 8.46 -6.52
C VAL A 62 -21.25 7.15 -7.12
N SER A 63 -19.97 6.83 -6.94
CA SER A 63 -19.39 5.60 -7.47
C SER A 63 -18.30 5.05 -6.56
N LEU A 64 -18.27 3.72 -6.44
CA LEU A 64 -17.19 2.97 -5.83
C LEU A 64 -16.82 1.83 -6.76
N LYS A 65 -15.58 1.83 -7.25
CA LYS A 65 -15.07 0.82 -8.17
C LYS A 65 -13.71 0.33 -7.71
N GLN A 66 -13.48 -0.98 -7.74
CA GLN A 66 -12.14 -1.52 -7.54
C GLN A 66 -11.30 -1.30 -8.80
N ILE A 67 -10.08 -0.78 -8.66
CA ILE A 67 -9.13 -0.61 -9.76
C ILE A 67 -8.23 -1.85 -9.81
N PRO A 68 -8.31 -2.68 -10.85
CA PRO A 68 -7.35 -3.76 -11.05
C PRO A 68 -6.01 -3.23 -11.54
N GLU A 69 -4.94 -3.97 -11.26
CA GLU A 69 -3.61 -3.66 -11.77
C GLU A 69 -3.57 -3.86 -13.30
N LYS A 70 -3.09 -2.86 -14.04
CA LYS A 70 -3.06 -2.92 -15.52
C LYS A 70 -2.05 -3.92 -16.07
N SER A 71 -0.95 -4.13 -15.36
CA SER A 71 0.15 -5.00 -15.77
C SER A 71 0.65 -5.84 -14.59
N PRO A 72 -0.11 -6.86 -14.15
CA PRO A 72 0.20 -7.61 -12.94
C PRO A 72 1.41 -8.53 -13.06
N ILE A 73 1.87 -8.80 -14.28
CA ILE A 73 3.03 -9.69 -14.54
C ILE A 73 4.34 -8.89 -14.61
N LYS A 74 4.26 -7.58 -14.85
CA LYS A 74 5.43 -6.72 -15.00
C LYS A 74 5.86 -6.13 -13.67
N ILE A 75 7.11 -6.35 -13.29
CA ILE A 75 7.67 -5.74 -12.08
C ILE A 75 7.88 -4.23 -12.28
N LYS A 76 7.52 -3.45 -11.27
CA LYS A 76 7.58 -1.98 -11.26
C LYS A 76 8.27 -1.50 -9.99
N ASN A 77 8.82 -0.29 -10.05
CA ASN A 77 9.23 0.43 -8.85
C ASN A 77 8.14 1.46 -8.54
N PHE A 78 7.68 1.52 -7.30
CA PHE A 78 6.65 2.42 -6.84
C PHE A 78 7.23 3.41 -5.83
N GLY A 79 7.08 4.70 -6.12
CA GLY A 79 7.33 5.78 -5.18
C GLY A 79 6.05 6.08 -4.39
N ILE A 80 6.15 6.06 -3.07
CA ILE A 80 5.05 6.32 -2.14
C ILE A 80 5.41 7.53 -1.29
N TRP A 81 4.58 8.56 -1.40
CA TRP A 81 4.59 9.72 -0.52
C TRP A 81 3.56 9.47 0.56
N LEU A 82 4.01 9.46 1.80
CA LEU A 82 3.16 9.27 2.96
C LEU A 82 3.41 10.37 3.98
N ARG A 83 2.35 10.67 4.73
CA ARG A 83 2.42 11.36 6.01
C ARG A 83 2.12 10.32 7.08
N TYR A 84 2.82 10.37 8.20
CA TYR A 84 2.46 9.55 9.35
C TYR A 84 2.64 10.29 10.66
N ASP A 85 1.84 9.91 11.64
CA ASP A 85 1.97 10.42 13.00
C ASP A 85 2.86 9.46 13.80
N SER A 86 3.98 10.00 14.29
CA SER A 86 4.87 9.37 15.25
C SER A 86 4.34 9.60 16.68
N ARG A 87 5.11 9.20 17.69
CA ARG A 87 4.76 9.49 19.10
C ARG A 87 4.95 10.96 19.46
N SER A 88 5.79 11.67 18.73
CA SER A 88 6.22 13.04 19.06
C SER A 88 5.72 14.09 18.06
N GLY A 89 5.19 13.69 16.91
CA GLY A 89 4.73 14.62 15.89
C GLY A 89 4.35 13.98 14.57
N THR A 90 3.99 14.80 13.59
CA THR A 90 3.59 14.32 12.26
C THR A 90 4.71 14.54 11.25
N HIS A 91 5.11 13.50 10.52
CA HIS A 91 6.25 13.54 9.61
C HIS A 91 5.86 13.08 8.20
N ASN A 92 6.51 13.68 7.21
CA ASN A 92 6.39 13.27 5.81
C ASN A 92 7.53 12.31 5.46
N MET A 93 7.24 11.31 4.63
CA MET A 93 8.23 10.38 4.10
C MET A 93 7.99 10.09 2.62
N TYR A 94 9.10 9.87 1.93
CA TYR A 94 9.12 9.26 0.61
C TYR A 94 9.79 7.89 0.70
N ARG A 95 9.11 6.84 0.24
CA ARG A 95 9.62 5.46 0.24
C ARG A 95 9.42 4.82 -1.12
N GLU A 96 10.30 3.87 -1.44
CA GLU A 96 10.24 3.14 -2.71
C GLU A 96 10.09 1.65 -2.43
N TYR A 97 9.20 1.01 -3.19
CA TYR A 97 8.94 -0.42 -3.12
C TYR A 97 8.98 -1.01 -4.52
N ARG A 98 9.55 -2.20 -4.67
CA ARG A 98 9.59 -2.93 -5.93
C ARG A 98 8.57 -4.06 -5.85
N ASP A 99 7.53 -3.99 -6.67
CA ASP A 99 6.41 -4.93 -6.62
C ASP A 99 5.71 -5.04 -8.00
N LEU A 100 4.80 -6.00 -8.14
CA LEU A 100 3.99 -6.24 -9.33
C LEU A 100 2.77 -5.31 -9.42
N SER A 101 2.21 -4.92 -8.27
CA SER A 101 0.99 -4.11 -8.19
C SER A 101 1.12 -2.92 -7.24
N VAL A 102 0.34 -1.87 -7.51
CA VAL A 102 0.25 -0.70 -6.62
C VAL A 102 -0.25 -1.12 -5.23
N SER A 103 -1.25 -2.00 -5.19
CA SER A 103 -1.83 -2.49 -3.95
C SER A 103 -0.85 -3.33 -3.12
N GLY A 104 -0.04 -4.16 -3.78
CA GLY A 104 1.07 -4.89 -3.16
C GLY A 104 2.08 -3.93 -2.55
N ALA A 105 2.53 -2.93 -3.32
CA ALA A 105 3.50 -1.94 -2.86
C ALA A 105 3.01 -1.14 -1.64
N VAL A 106 1.73 -0.72 -1.64
CA VAL A 106 1.13 -0.04 -0.48
C VAL A 106 0.98 -0.98 0.71
N THR A 107 0.64 -2.25 0.48
CA THR A 107 0.60 -3.27 1.55
C THR A 107 1.99 -3.45 2.18
N GLN A 108 3.04 -3.55 1.38
CA GLN A 108 4.42 -3.57 1.86
C GLN A 108 4.75 -2.31 2.66
N CYS A 109 4.30 -1.13 2.19
CA CYS A 109 4.48 0.13 2.89
C CYS A 109 3.87 0.13 4.30
N TYR A 110 2.64 -0.37 4.46
CA TYR A 110 2.01 -0.49 5.78
C TYR A 110 2.78 -1.45 6.71
N ARG A 111 3.25 -2.59 6.18
CA ARG A 111 4.04 -3.58 6.95
C ARG A 111 5.38 -2.98 7.38
N ASP A 112 6.05 -2.28 6.47
CA ASP A 112 7.36 -1.68 6.70
C ASP A 112 7.31 -0.51 7.71
N MET A 113 6.29 0.34 7.61
CA MET A 113 6.06 1.40 8.60
C MET A 113 5.71 0.83 9.98
N GLY A 114 4.98 -0.28 10.04
CA GLY A 114 4.76 -1.02 11.28
C GLY A 114 6.04 -1.62 11.87
N ALA A 115 6.90 -2.21 11.02
CA ALA A 115 8.13 -2.85 11.46
C ALA A 115 9.20 -1.85 11.93
N ARG A 116 9.47 -0.81 11.12
CA ARG A 116 10.57 0.13 11.38
C ARG A 116 10.19 1.25 12.35
N HIS A 117 8.95 1.73 12.29
CA HIS A 117 8.50 2.92 13.03
C HIS A 117 7.40 2.63 14.06
N ARG A 118 6.95 1.37 14.17
CA ARG A 118 5.78 0.99 14.98
C ARG A 118 4.53 1.82 14.65
N ALA A 119 4.47 2.36 13.43
CA ALA A 119 3.37 3.19 12.98
C ALA A 119 2.16 2.29 12.69
N ARG A 120 1.02 2.64 13.27
CA ARG A 120 -0.23 1.88 13.09
C ARG A 120 -0.91 2.32 11.80
N ALA A 121 -1.69 1.44 11.18
CA ALA A 121 -2.35 1.75 9.92
C ALA A 121 -3.28 2.98 9.98
N HIS A 122 -3.82 3.33 11.15
CA HIS A 122 -4.63 4.54 11.31
C HIS A 122 -3.82 5.84 11.36
N SER A 123 -2.53 5.78 11.74
CA SER A 123 -1.64 6.94 11.80
C SER A 123 -0.91 7.20 10.49
N ILE A 124 -1.03 6.30 9.50
CA ILE A 124 -0.40 6.44 8.19
C ILE A 124 -1.43 6.93 7.17
N GLN A 125 -1.05 7.97 6.44
CA GLN A 125 -1.82 8.58 5.37
C GLN A 125 -1.00 8.51 4.07
N ILE A 126 -1.49 7.74 3.10
CA ILE A 126 -0.90 7.70 1.76
C ILE A 126 -1.40 8.91 0.98
N ILE A 127 -0.48 9.75 0.53
CA ILE A 127 -0.80 10.98 -0.21
C ILE A 127 -0.78 10.69 -1.71
N LYS A 128 0.28 10.03 -2.18
CA LYS A 128 0.52 9.78 -3.60
C LYS A 128 1.26 8.46 -3.78
N VAL A 129 0.91 7.74 -4.85
CA VAL A 129 1.63 6.55 -5.30
C VAL A 129 1.82 6.63 -6.80
N GLU A 130 3.07 6.52 -7.25
CA GLU A 130 3.43 6.57 -8.67
C GLU A 130 4.44 5.49 -9.04
N ILE A 131 4.43 5.10 -10.31
CA ILE A 131 5.45 4.24 -10.89
C ILE A 131 6.68 5.11 -11.20
N VAL A 132 7.84 4.69 -10.72
CA VAL A 132 9.12 5.40 -10.88
C VAL A 132 10.00 4.62 -11.84
N LYS A 133 10.53 5.31 -12.86
CA LYS A 133 11.53 4.75 -13.79
C LYS A 133 12.80 4.36 -13.03
N ALA A 134 13.49 3.30 -13.45
CA ALA A 134 14.69 2.79 -12.77
C ALA A 134 15.76 3.87 -12.51
N ALA A 135 16.02 4.73 -13.50
CA ALA A 135 16.97 5.84 -13.39
C ALA A 135 16.62 6.86 -12.28
N ASN A 136 15.33 7.03 -11.98
CA ASN A 136 14.84 8.01 -11.01
C ASN A 136 14.69 7.41 -9.60
N CYS A 137 14.96 6.12 -9.41
CA CYS A 137 14.91 5.49 -8.10
C CYS A 137 16.04 6.01 -7.20
N ARG A 138 15.70 6.37 -5.97
CA ARG A 138 16.61 6.98 -4.98
C ARG A 138 17.08 6.01 -3.92
N ARG A 139 16.33 4.93 -3.65
CA ARG A 139 16.63 4.02 -2.52
C ARG A 139 17.61 2.91 -2.96
N PRO A 140 18.79 2.77 -2.30
CA PRO A 140 19.77 1.74 -2.66
C PRO A 140 19.19 0.32 -2.66
N LEU A 141 18.30 0.02 -1.71
CA LEU A 141 17.60 -1.27 -1.61
C LEU A 141 16.75 -1.62 -2.84
N VAL A 142 16.28 -0.62 -3.58
CA VAL A 142 15.55 -0.82 -4.84
C VAL A 142 16.53 -0.84 -6.01
N LYS A 143 17.53 0.05 -6.02
CA LYS A 143 18.54 0.17 -7.08
C LYS A 143 19.40 -1.09 -7.24
N GLN A 144 19.71 -1.80 -6.16
CA GLN A 144 20.51 -3.04 -6.23
C GLN A 144 19.87 -4.13 -7.11
N PHE A 145 18.55 -4.07 -7.34
CA PHE A 145 17.84 -5.02 -8.19
C PHE A 145 17.76 -4.56 -9.66
N HIS A 146 18.40 -3.46 -10.03
CA HIS A 146 18.42 -2.92 -11.40
C HIS A 146 19.68 -3.38 -12.14
N ASP A 147 19.86 -4.69 -12.24
CA ASP A 147 20.94 -5.31 -13.00
C ASP A 147 20.36 -6.39 -13.93
N ALA A 148 20.67 -6.29 -15.22
CA ALA A 148 20.22 -7.23 -16.24
C ALA A 148 20.89 -8.61 -16.11
N LYS A 149 22.09 -8.68 -15.51
CA LYS A 149 22.85 -9.91 -15.28
C LYS A 149 22.80 -10.37 -13.83
N ILE A 150 21.80 -9.89 -13.07
CA ILE A 150 21.68 -10.17 -11.64
C ILE A 150 21.70 -11.68 -11.37
N LYS A 151 22.62 -12.11 -10.51
CA LYS A 151 22.77 -13.50 -10.10
C LYS A 151 23.10 -13.54 -8.62
N PHE A 152 22.38 -14.37 -7.89
CA PHE A 152 22.64 -14.60 -6.47
C PHE A 152 22.31 -16.05 -6.10
N PRO A 153 23.16 -16.73 -5.30
CA PRO A 153 22.79 -18.00 -4.70
C PRO A 153 21.76 -17.79 -3.58
N LEU A 154 21.14 -18.87 -3.11
CA LEU A 154 20.43 -18.91 -1.82
C LEU A 154 21.34 -19.64 -0.81
N PRO A 155 22.20 -18.92 -0.06
CA PRO A 155 23.30 -19.55 0.69
C PRO A 155 22.84 -20.54 1.78
N LYS A 156 21.69 -20.25 2.40
CA LYS A 156 21.10 -21.06 3.46
C LYS A 156 19.61 -21.23 3.20
N ARG A 157 19.17 -22.46 2.94
CA ARG A 157 17.76 -22.83 2.76
C ARG A 157 17.27 -23.56 4.00
N ILE A 158 16.51 -22.85 4.84
CA ILE A 158 15.93 -23.40 6.07
C ILE A 158 14.62 -24.12 5.70
N GLN A 159 14.52 -25.40 6.08
CA GLN A 159 13.29 -26.17 5.94
C GLN A 159 12.24 -25.64 6.92
N ARG A 160 11.11 -25.15 6.40
CA ARG A 160 10.03 -24.57 7.22
C ARG A 160 9.18 -25.63 7.90
N THR A 161 8.88 -26.70 7.18
CA THR A 161 8.26 -27.90 7.72
C THR A 161 9.37 -28.87 8.07
N ASN A 162 9.37 -29.38 9.30
CA ASN A 162 10.30 -30.45 9.65
C ASN A 162 9.81 -31.73 8.98
N THR A 163 10.35 -32.02 7.79
CA THR A 163 10.07 -33.26 7.06
C THR A 163 10.84 -34.44 7.65
N MET A 164 11.78 -34.19 8.56
CA MET A 164 12.43 -35.26 9.30
C MET A 164 11.54 -35.70 10.47
N PRO A 165 11.59 -36.99 10.83
CA PRO A 165 10.92 -37.47 12.02
C PRO A 165 11.40 -36.70 13.26
N ARG A 166 10.53 -36.61 14.28
CA ARG A 166 10.83 -35.93 15.55
C ARG A 166 12.15 -36.40 16.16
N PHE A 167 12.45 -37.69 15.99
CA PHE A 167 13.75 -38.29 16.27
C PHE A 167 14.37 -38.75 14.95
N SER A 168 15.49 -38.14 14.57
CA SER A 168 16.21 -38.46 13.33
C SER A 168 17.68 -38.69 13.65
N VAL A 169 18.25 -39.76 13.09
CA VAL A 169 19.69 -40.03 13.13
C VAL A 169 20.48 -39.11 12.20
N ARG A 170 19.82 -38.51 11.20
CA ARG A 170 20.44 -37.57 10.25
C ARG A 170 20.14 -36.13 10.64
N LYS A 171 21.16 -35.25 10.50
CA LYS A 171 21.03 -33.79 10.70
C LYS A 171 20.40 -33.13 9.46
N PRO A 172 19.59 -32.07 9.63
CA PRO A 172 19.00 -31.37 8.49
C PRO A 172 20.10 -30.68 7.67
N ARG A 173 20.02 -30.82 6.34
CA ARG A 173 20.91 -30.11 5.41
C ARG A 173 20.28 -28.77 5.02
N THR A 174 21.08 -27.71 5.06
CA THR A 174 20.64 -26.34 4.74
C THR A 174 21.36 -25.73 3.55
N TYR A 175 22.35 -26.45 3.01
CA TYR A 175 23.13 -26.08 1.83
C TYR A 175 22.77 -27.02 0.67
N PHE A 176 22.51 -26.43 -0.49
CA PHE A 176 22.08 -27.13 -1.70
C PHE A 176 22.90 -26.55 -2.87
N LEU A 177 23.82 -27.37 -3.38
CA LEU A 177 24.53 -27.13 -4.64
C LEU A 177 23.66 -27.61 -5.81
#